data_AF-R5GPH2-F1
#
_entry.id   AF-R5GPH2-F1
#
_cell.length_a   1.000
_cell.length_b   1.000
_cell.length_c   1.000
_cell.angle_alpha   90.00
_cell.angle_beta   90.00
_cell.angle_gamma   90.00
#
_symmetry.space_group_name_H-M   'P 1'
#
loop_
_entity.id
_entity.type
_entity.pdbx_description
1 polymer ?
#
loop_
_entity_poly.entity_id
_entity_poly.type
_entity_poly.pdbx_seq_one_letter_code
_entity_poly.pdbx_strand_id
1 'polypeptide(L)'
;MLKLHNRRTSPDERRARELLEEYAELTERLENIRANFDLVSEEADIDALIYEENAVQCRLSALYRKARETGLHAEAFTRDR
;
A
#
# COMPACT_ATOMS: atom_id res chain seq x y z
N MET A 1 -16.09 25.33 30.11
CA MET A 1 -16.50 25.04 28.72
C MET A 1 -15.31 24.46 27.98
N LEU A 2 -15.27 23.14 27.73
CA LEU A 2 -14.29 22.57 26.82
C LEU A 2 -14.71 22.92 25.39
N LYS A 3 -13.93 23.79 24.73
CA LYS A 3 -14.07 24.03 23.29
C LYS A 3 -13.48 22.83 22.56
N LEU A 4 -14.35 21.89 22.15
CA LEU A 4 -14.04 20.91 21.12
C LEU A 4 -13.65 21.68 19.86
N HIS A 5 -12.34 21.87 19.67
CA HIS A 5 -11.81 22.28 18.38
C HIS A 5 -12.07 21.11 17.44
N ASN A 6 -13.11 21.26 16.63
CA ASN A 6 -13.36 20.43 15.48
C ASN A 6 -12.16 20.63 14.53
N ARG A 7 -11.06 19.89 14.77
CA ARG A 7 -9.90 19.83 13.89
C ARG A 7 -10.41 19.18 12.61
N ARG A 8 -10.90 20.00 11.69
CA ARG A 8 -10.97 19.62 10.27
C ARG A 8 -9.55 19.22 9.91
N THR A 9 -9.32 17.93 9.70
CA THR A 9 -8.06 17.42 9.17
C THR A 9 -7.71 18.24 7.94
N SER A 10 -6.50 18.79 7.91
CA SER A 10 -6.09 19.59 6.75
C SER A 10 -6.17 18.72 5.48
N PRO A 11 -6.33 19.32 4.29
CA PRO A 11 -6.31 18.58 3.03
C PRO A 11 -5.07 17.67 2.91
N ASP A 12 -3.94 18.09 3.48
CA ASP A 12 -2.68 17.34 3.48
C ASP A 12 -2.74 16.12 4.43
N GLU A 13 -3.33 16.26 5.62
CA GLU A 13 -3.55 15.14 6.55
C GLU A 13 -4.50 14.09 5.97
N ARG A 14 -5.54 14.53 5.25
CA ARG A 14 -6.45 13.61 4.56
C ARG A 14 -5.73 12.85 3.46
N ARG A 15 -4.96 13.55 2.63
CA ARG A 15 -4.20 12.95 1.54
C ARG A 15 -3.14 11.98 2.04
N ALA A 16 -2.49 12.29 3.17
CA ALA A 16 -1.56 11.40 3.83
C ALA A 16 -2.24 10.11 4.31
N ARG A 17 -3.43 10.24 4.91
CA ARG A 17 -4.23 9.10 5.36
C ARG A 17 -4.65 8.20 4.20
N GLU A 18 -5.15 8.78 3.11
CA GLU A 18 -5.52 8.03 1.90
C GLU A 18 -4.34 7.22 1.34
N LEU A 19 -3.12 7.80 1.34
CA LEU A 19 -1.92 7.10 0.91
C LEU A 19 -1.52 5.96 1.84
N LEU A 20 -1.69 6.12 3.15
CA LEU A 20 -1.40 5.07 4.12
C LEU A 20 -2.42 3.92 4.06
N GLU A 21 -3.70 4.25 3.87
CA GLU A 21 -4.76 3.26 3.68
C GLU A 21 -4.51 2.43 2.40
N GLU A 22 -4.22 3.08 1.27
CA GLU A 22 -3.90 2.36 0.02
C GLU A 22 -2.64 1.49 0.16
N TYR A 23 -1.63 1.95 0.91
CA TYR A 23 -0.43 1.15 1.16
C TYR A 23 -0.67 -0.08 2.02
N ALA A 24 -1.46 0.06 3.09
CA ALA A 24 -1.82 -1.07 3.94
C ALA A 24 -2.57 -2.14 3.12
N GLU A 25 -3.56 -1.72 2.33
CA GLU A 25 -4.33 -2.62 1.45
C GLU A 25 -3.44 -3.34 0.43
N LEU A 26 -2.50 -2.62 -0.20
CA LEU A 26 -1.60 -3.21 -1.19
C LEU A 26 -0.59 -4.17 -0.54
N THR A 27 -0.16 -3.89 0.69
CA THR A 27 0.78 -4.75 1.42
C THR A 27 0.09 -6.05 1.85
N GLU A 28 -1.12 -5.96 2.41
CA GLU A 28 -1.95 -7.13 2.73
C GLU A 28 -2.24 -7.97 1.48
N ARG A 29 -2.57 -7.31 0.35
CA ARG A 29 -2.78 -8.02 -0.92
C ARG A 29 -1.52 -8.74 -1.39
N LEU A 30 -0.34 -8.12 -1.26
CA LEU A 30 0.93 -8.74 -1.63
C LEU A 30 1.22 -9.99 -0.79
N GLU A 31 0.97 -9.92 0.52
CA GLU A 31 1.10 -11.06 1.43
C GLU A 31 0.15 -12.20 1.04
N ASN A 32 -1.12 -11.89 0.73
CA ASN A 32 -2.10 -12.88 0.29
C ASN A 32 -1.71 -13.56 -1.04
N ILE A 33 -1.22 -12.80 -2.01
CA ILE A 33 -0.73 -13.36 -3.29
C ILE A 33 0.44 -14.32 -3.02
N ARG A 34 1.38 -13.89 -2.15
CA ARG A 34 2.56 -14.70 -1.80
C ARG A 34 2.20 -16.00 -1.10
N ALA A 35 1.21 -15.97 -0.21
CA ALA A 35 0.71 -17.17 0.46
C ALA A 35 0.04 -18.16 -0.51
N ASN A 36 -0.52 -17.68 -1.63
CA ASN A 36 -1.20 -18.53 -2.60
C ASN A 36 -0.25 -19.30 -3.52
N PHE A 37 1.01 -18.90 -3.67
CA PHE A 37 1.98 -19.64 -4.49
C PHE A 37 2.18 -21.08 -4.00
N ASP A 38 2.11 -21.31 -2.69
CA ASP A 38 2.21 -22.66 -2.10
C ASP A 38 0.95 -23.51 -2.32
N LEU A 39 -0.16 -22.90 -2.76
CA LEU A 39 -1.47 -23.56 -2.91
C LEU A 39 -1.82 -23.91 -4.36
N VAL A 40 -1.06 -23.41 -5.32
CA VAL A 40 -1.30 -23.65 -6.76
C VAL A 40 -0.21 -24.54 -7.36
N SER A 41 -0.61 -25.42 -8.26
CA SER A 41 0.30 -26.32 -8.99
C SER A 41 0.17 -26.22 -10.51
N GLU A 42 -0.91 -25.61 -10.99
CA GLU A 42 -1.14 -25.39 -12.43
C GLU A 42 -0.31 -24.21 -12.91
N GLU A 43 0.39 -24.38 -14.03
CA GLU A 43 1.28 -23.36 -14.61
C GLU A 43 0.54 -22.04 -14.88
N ALA A 44 -0.70 -22.13 -15.38
CA ALA A 44 -1.52 -20.95 -15.66
C ALA A 44 -1.90 -20.16 -14.40
N ASP A 45 -2.11 -20.84 -13.27
CA ASP A 45 -2.45 -20.19 -12.00
C ASP A 45 -1.20 -19.55 -11.37
N ILE A 46 -0.04 -20.21 -11.49
CA ILE A 46 1.26 -19.65 -11.09
C ILE A 46 1.54 -18.37 -11.89
N ASP A 47 1.38 -18.41 -13.21
CA ASP A 47 1.55 -17.23 -14.06
C ASP A 47 0.61 -16.10 -13.66
N ALA A 48 -0.66 -16.41 -13.38
CA ALA A 48 -1.63 -15.42 -12.92
C ALA A 48 -1.18 -14.74 -11.61
N LEU A 49 -0.68 -15.51 -10.64
CA LEU A 49 -0.14 -14.97 -9.39
C LEU A 49 1.11 -14.11 -9.63
N ILE A 50 2.00 -14.49 -10.56
CA ILE A 50 3.17 -13.68 -10.92
C ILE A 50 2.74 -12.33 -11.51
N TYR A 51 1.76 -12.32 -12.42
CA TYR A 51 1.24 -11.08 -12.98
C TYR A 51 0.60 -10.20 -11.89
N GLU A 52 -0.14 -10.79 -10.96
CA GLU A 52 -0.77 -10.07 -9.86
C GLU A 52 0.27 -9.47 -8.90
N GLU A 53 1.27 -10.25 -8.49
CA GLU A 53 2.37 -9.79 -7.64
C GLU A 53 3.07 -8.59 -8.29
N ASN A 54 3.42 -8.70 -9.57
CA ASN A 54 4.09 -7.63 -10.31
C ASN A 54 3.22 -6.35 -10.38
N ALA A 55 1.91 -6.49 -10.58
CA ALA A 55 0.99 -5.36 -10.60
C ALA A 55 0.94 -4.64 -9.24
N VAL A 56 0.88 -5.39 -8.14
CA VAL A 56 0.87 -4.85 -6.78
C VAL A 56 2.21 -4.16 -6.46
N GLN A 57 3.33 -4.79 -6.80
CA GLN A 57 4.66 -4.19 -6.61
C GLN A 57 4.85 -2.89 -7.41
N CYS A 58 4.31 -2.82 -8.63
CA CYS A 58 4.30 -1.59 -9.43
C CYS A 58 3.49 -0.49 -8.74
N ARG A 59 2.31 -0.80 -8.19
CA ARG A 59 1.47 0.17 -7.47
C ARG A 59 2.13 0.66 -6.19
N LEU A 60 2.68 -0.24 -5.37
CA LEU A 60 3.46 0.12 -4.18
C LEU A 60 4.63 1.04 -4.53
N SER A 61 5.35 0.74 -5.62
CA SER A 61 6.43 1.58 -6.10
C SER A 61 5.97 2.99 -6.51
N ALA A 62 4.81 3.11 -7.16
CA ALA A 62 4.23 4.40 -7.50
C ALA A 62 3.80 5.19 -6.25
N LEU A 63 3.21 4.50 -5.27
CA LEU A 63 2.80 5.09 -4.00
C LEU A 63 3.99 5.63 -3.22
N TYR A 64 5.11 4.90 -3.16
CA TYR A 64 6.35 5.37 -2.54
C TYR A 64 6.92 6.63 -3.21
N ARG A 65 6.85 6.73 -4.54
CA ARG A 65 7.28 7.95 -5.26
C ARG A 65 6.39 9.14 -4.88
N LYS A 66 5.07 8.93 -4.89
CA LYS A 66 4.08 9.94 -4.50
C LYS A 66 4.21 10.39 -3.04
N ALA A 67 4.52 9.48 -2.13
CA ALA A 67 4.78 9.80 -0.72
C ALA A 67 6.05 10.66 -0.57
N ARG A 68 7.13 10.31 -1.28
CA ARG A 68 8.37 11.12 -1.29
C ARG A 68 8.15 12.53 -1.84
N GLU A 69 7.41 12.67 -2.94
CA GLU A 69 7.08 13.96 -3.54
C GLU A 69 6.23 14.85 -2.62
N THR A 70 5.45 14.25 -1.72
CA THR A 70 4.57 14.96 -0.78
C THR A 70 5.22 15.20 0.59
N GLY A 71 6.48 14.82 0.79
CA GLY A 71 7.19 15.01 2.06
C GLY A 71 6.73 14.07 3.18
N LEU A 72 5.88 13.09 2.87
CA LEU A 72 5.52 12.01 3.80
C LEU A 72 6.72 11.08 3.88
N HIS A 73 7.47 11.19 4.98
CA HIS A 73 8.68 10.40 5.16
C HIS A 73 8.35 8.90 5.12
N ALA A 74 9.15 8.17 4.33
CA ALA A 74 9.02 6.76 4.04
C ALA A 74 9.19 5.81 5.24
N GLU A 75 9.25 6.32 6.47
CA GLU A 75 9.31 5.49 7.68
C GLU A 75 7.99 4.75 7.94
N ALA A 76 6.87 5.27 7.45
CA ALA A 76 5.57 4.56 7.46
C ALA A 76 5.45 3.49 6.37
N PHE A 77 6.49 3.33 5.55
CA PHE A 77 6.49 2.68 4.25
C PHE A 77 7.71 1.74 4.20
N THR A 78 7.70 0.69 5.03
CA THR A 78 8.78 -0.28 5.08
C THR A 78 8.77 -1.11 3.80
N ARG A 79 9.84 -0.94 3.01
CA ARG A 79 10.15 -1.84 1.91
C ARG A 79 11.00 -2.97 2.50
N ASP A 80 10.35 -3.97 3.09
CA ASP A 80 11.07 -5.19 3.48
C ASP A 80 11.69 -5.79 2.21
N ARG A 81 13.02 -5.89 2.25
CA ARG A 81 13.86 -6.44 1.18
C ARG A 81 14.01 -7.93 1.35
#